data_AF-A0A6A6LD94-F1
#
_entry.id   AF-A0A6A6LD94-F1
#
_cell.length_a   1.000
_cell.length_b   1.000
_cell.length_c   1.000
_cell.angle_alpha   90.00
_cell.angle_beta   90.00
_cell.angle_gamma   90.00
#
_symmetry.space_group_name_H-M   'P 1'
#
loop_
_entity.id
_entity.type
_entity.pdbx_description
1 polymer ?
#
loop_
_entity_poly.entity_id
_entity_poly.type
_entity_poly.pdbx_seq_one_letter_code
_entity_poly.pdbx_strand_id
1 'polypeptide(L)'
;MFSAMEVQVVKREADQASGSYDEINIVEDEASGSLVQPCTGTGKLSIRVPYMLRENKGLEKYYKPRVVAIGPIHRDNPNLEYGERMKSILAGQFMKENMIDAEDLYNMIMADLEKLKMYYVKM
;
A
#
# COMPACT_ATOMS: atom_id res chain seq x y z
N MET A 1 29.43 -16.82 45.23
CA MET A 1 28.54 -17.83 44.62
C MET A 1 27.41 -17.07 43.95
N PHE A 2 27.47 -16.90 42.62
CA PHE A 2 26.38 -16.25 41.88
C PHE A 2 25.37 -17.34 41.48
N SER A 3 24.12 -17.18 41.91
CA SER A 3 23.01 -18.08 41.58
C SER A 3 22.48 -17.73 40.19
N ALA A 4 22.48 -18.70 39.27
CA ALA A 4 21.88 -18.54 37.96
C ALA A 4 20.36 -18.71 38.08
N MET A 5 19.59 -17.67 37.76
CA MET A 5 18.16 -17.79 37.53
C MET A 5 17.94 -18.22 36.07
N GLU A 6 17.49 -19.45 35.86
CA GLU A 6 17.05 -19.91 34.53
C GLU A 6 15.75 -19.19 34.13
N VAL A 7 15.76 -18.56 32.96
CA VAL A 7 14.57 -17.99 32.33
C VAL A 7 13.96 -19.06 31.44
N GLN A 8 12.78 -19.56 31.80
CA GLN A 8 12.03 -20.47 30.92
C GLN A 8 11.39 -19.69 29.77
N VAL A 9 11.78 -20.04 28.54
CA VAL A 9 11.17 -19.53 27.31
C VAL A 9 9.87 -20.30 27.05
N VAL A 10 8.74 -19.69 27.37
CA VAL A 10 7.42 -20.18 26.95
C VAL A 10 7.28 -19.93 25.45
N LYS A 11 7.29 -21.00 24.66
CA LYS A 11 6.92 -20.98 23.24
C LYS A 11 5.40 -20.74 23.17
N ARG A 12 4.98 -19.68 22.48
CA ARG A 12 3.57 -19.46 22.15
C ARG A 12 3.22 -20.34 20.96
N GLU A 13 2.23 -21.22 21.14
CA GLU A 13 1.57 -21.97 20.07
C GLU A 13 0.96 -21.01 19.06
N ALA A 14 1.10 -21.34 17.78
CA ALA A 14 0.45 -20.61 16.69
C ALA A 14 -1.01 -21.07 16.61
N ASP A 15 -1.92 -20.20 17.04
CA ASP A 15 -3.34 -20.41 16.85
C ASP A 15 -3.67 -20.45 15.35
N GLN A 16 -4.21 -21.60 14.95
CA GLN A 16 -4.81 -21.85 13.64
C GLN A 16 -6.04 -20.96 13.48
N ALA A 17 -5.88 -19.80 12.85
CA ALA A 17 -7.00 -19.03 12.34
C ALA A 17 -7.32 -19.51 10.91
N SER A 18 -8.16 -20.53 10.79
CA SER A 18 -8.76 -20.95 9.52
C SER A 18 -9.79 -19.90 9.07
N GLY A 19 -9.31 -18.83 8.46
CA GLY A 19 -10.16 -17.90 7.70
C GLY A 19 -10.55 -18.53 6.38
N SER A 20 -11.81 -18.96 6.27
CA SER A 20 -12.45 -19.36 5.02
C SER A 20 -12.50 -18.17 4.08
N TYR A 21 -11.66 -18.15 3.05
CA TYR A 21 -11.85 -17.24 1.92
C TYR A 21 -12.92 -17.85 1.03
N ASP A 22 -14.05 -17.16 0.85
CA ASP A 22 -15.02 -17.54 -0.16
C ASP A 22 -14.38 -17.33 -1.55
N GLU A 23 -14.24 -18.41 -2.32
CA GLU A 23 -13.84 -18.39 -3.72
C GLU A 23 -14.78 -17.46 -4.51
N ILE A 24 -14.27 -16.31 -4.92
CA ILE A 24 -14.97 -15.41 -5.82
C ILE A 24 -14.90 -16.04 -7.21
N ASN A 25 -15.98 -16.71 -7.62
CA ASN A 25 -16.15 -17.19 -8.98
C ASN A 25 -16.14 -16.00 -9.94
N ILE A 26 -15.05 -15.86 -10.71
CA ILE A 26 -14.97 -14.90 -11.81
C ILE A 26 -15.84 -15.43 -12.94
N VAL A 27 -17.03 -14.85 -13.09
CA VAL A 27 -17.81 -14.96 -14.32
C VAL A 27 -17.23 -13.92 -15.26
N GLU A 28 -16.55 -14.37 -16.32
CA GLU A 28 -16.10 -13.50 -17.40
C GLU A 28 -17.34 -12.95 -18.14
N ASP A 29 -17.61 -11.66 -17.97
CA ASP A 29 -18.60 -10.94 -18.77
C ASP A 29 -17.87 -10.03 -19.75
N GLU A 30 -17.90 -10.44 -21.02
CA GLU A 30 -17.36 -9.74 -22.18
C GLU A 30 -18.22 -8.51 -22.49
N ALA A 31 -17.83 -7.34 -21.98
CA ALA A 31 -18.43 -6.07 -22.36
C ALA A 31 -17.40 -5.15 -23.04
N SER A 32 -17.43 -5.21 -24.37
CA SER A 32 -16.79 -4.32 -25.32
C SER A 32 -17.04 -2.83 -25.04
N GLY A 33 -16.02 -1.98 -25.12
CA GLY A 33 -16.23 -0.52 -25.16
C GLY A 33 -15.00 0.33 -24.92
N SER A 34 -14.28 0.66 -25.99
CA SER A 34 -13.12 1.58 -26.03
C SER A 34 -13.46 3.00 -25.57
N LEU A 35 -12.61 3.58 -24.70
CA LEU A 35 -12.17 4.98 -24.84
C LEU A 35 -10.80 5.19 -24.17
N VAL A 36 -9.74 4.94 -24.93
CA VAL A 36 -8.37 5.33 -24.57
C VAL A 36 -8.29 6.86 -24.59
N GLN A 37 -8.04 7.49 -23.44
CA GLN A 37 -7.67 8.91 -23.39
C GLN A 37 -6.16 9.04 -23.66
N PRO A 38 -5.70 9.68 -24.75
CA PRO A 38 -4.29 9.85 -25.00
C PRO A 38 -3.72 10.92 -24.05
N CYS A 39 -2.86 10.50 -23.13
CA CYS A 39 -2.06 11.42 -22.33
C CYS A 39 -0.91 11.96 -23.18
N THR A 40 -1.15 13.05 -23.92
CA THR A 40 -0.08 13.80 -24.60
C THR A 40 0.61 14.71 -23.58
N GLY A 41 1.73 14.25 -23.04
CA GLY A 41 2.56 15.06 -22.15
C GLY A 41 3.67 14.22 -21.53
N THR A 42 4.91 14.63 -21.78
CA THR A 42 6.17 14.06 -21.24
C THR A 42 5.97 13.49 -19.82
N GLY A 43 6.05 12.16 -19.73
CA GLY A 43 5.26 11.33 -18.81
C GLY A 43 5.54 11.52 -17.32
N LYS A 44 4.60 12.18 -16.64
CA LYS A 44 4.30 11.90 -15.23
C LYS A 44 3.22 10.82 -15.22
N LEU A 45 3.58 9.61 -14.78
CA LEU A 45 2.63 8.51 -14.50
C LEU A 45 1.73 8.90 -13.32
N SER A 46 0.74 9.77 -13.57
CA SER A 46 -0.39 9.95 -12.67
C SER A 46 -1.46 8.96 -13.09
N ILE A 47 -1.44 7.78 -12.48
CA ILE A 47 -2.54 6.81 -12.60
C ILE A 47 -3.73 7.43 -11.89
N ARG A 48 -4.51 8.21 -12.64
CA ARG A 48 -5.78 8.75 -12.18
C ARG A 48 -6.87 7.77 -12.56
N VAL A 49 -7.80 7.55 -11.65
CA VAL A 49 -9.02 6.76 -11.88
C VAL A 49 -9.71 7.27 -13.15
N PRO A 50 -10.05 6.42 -14.14
CA PRO A 50 -10.75 6.82 -15.36
C PRO A 50 -11.97 7.69 -15.10
N TYR A 51 -12.23 8.67 -15.97
CA TYR A 51 -13.28 9.67 -15.79
C TYR A 51 -14.68 9.05 -15.57
N MET A 52 -15.01 8.03 -16.37
CA MET A 52 -16.29 7.31 -16.27
C MET A 52 -16.55 6.72 -14.87
N LEU A 53 -15.49 6.26 -14.19
CA LEU A 53 -15.59 5.74 -12.83
C LEU A 53 -15.70 6.87 -11.80
N ARG A 54 -15.06 8.01 -12.05
CA ARG A 54 -15.10 9.17 -11.14
C ARG A 54 -16.43 9.92 -11.15
N GLU A 55 -17.14 9.96 -12.29
CA GLU A 55 -18.47 10.59 -12.36
C GLU A 55 -19.53 9.82 -11.58
N ASN A 56 -19.40 8.50 -11.52
CA ASN A 56 -20.33 7.66 -10.78
C ASN A 56 -19.99 7.67 -9.28
N LYS A 57 -20.69 8.51 -8.50
CA LYS A 57 -20.52 8.61 -7.04
C LYS A 57 -20.71 7.27 -6.32
N GLY A 58 -21.47 6.33 -6.87
CA GLY A 58 -21.64 4.99 -6.31
C GLY A 58 -20.36 4.14 -6.36
N LEU A 59 -19.42 4.48 -7.26
CA LEU A 59 -18.15 3.78 -7.44
C LEU A 59 -17.00 4.41 -6.63
N GLU A 60 -17.22 5.57 -6.02
CA GLU A 60 -16.19 6.31 -5.29
C GLU A 60 -15.52 5.51 -4.17
N LYS A 61 -16.31 4.69 -3.49
CA LYS A 61 -15.85 3.80 -2.41
C LYS A 61 -14.80 2.76 -2.84
N TYR A 62 -14.69 2.46 -4.13
CA TYR A 62 -13.77 1.44 -4.64
C TYR A 62 -12.38 1.98 -4.99
N TYR A 63 -12.26 3.28 -5.25
CA TYR A 63 -10.98 3.89 -5.60
C TYR A 63 -10.48 4.92 -4.60
N LYS A 64 -11.31 5.34 -3.62
CA LYS A 64 -10.82 6.13 -2.49
C LYS A 64 -10.23 5.20 -1.41
N PRO A 65 -9.01 5.48 -0.92
CA PRO A 65 -8.45 4.76 0.22
C PRO A 65 -9.32 4.98 1.45
N ARG A 66 -9.46 3.92 2.25
CA ARG A 66 -10.27 3.90 3.48
C ARG A 66 -9.42 3.94 4.76
N VAL A 67 -8.14 3.55 4.67
CA VAL A 67 -7.26 3.39 5.83
C VAL A 67 -5.94 4.13 5.63
N VAL A 68 -5.22 3.86 4.55
CA VAL A 68 -3.94 4.50 4.24
C VAL A 68 -3.92 4.97 2.80
N ALA A 69 -3.55 6.24 2.58
CA ALA A 69 -3.23 6.76 1.26
C ALA A 69 -1.77 6.50 0.90
N ILE A 70 -1.56 5.91 -0.28
CA ILE A 70 -0.25 5.76 -0.90
C ILE A 70 -0.16 6.78 -2.02
N GLY A 71 0.45 7.93 -1.74
CA GLY A 71 0.71 8.99 -2.71
C GLY A 71 -0.03 10.32 -2.45
N PRO A 72 0.31 11.37 -3.22
CA PRO A 72 -0.09 12.75 -2.92
C PRO A 72 -1.56 13.08 -3.22
N ILE A 73 -2.29 12.23 -3.96
CA ILE A 73 -3.67 12.51 -4.40
C ILE A 73 -4.64 12.60 -3.23
N HIS A 74 -4.40 11.83 -2.16
CA HIS A 74 -5.25 11.76 -0.99
C HIS A 74 -4.64 12.44 0.23
N ARG A 75 -3.65 13.32 0.00
CA ARG A 75 -3.07 14.16 1.04
C ARG A 75 -4.18 15.05 1.63
N ASP A 76 -4.12 15.26 2.95
CA ASP A 76 -5.02 16.15 3.70
C ASP A 76 -6.49 15.68 3.81
N ASN A 77 -6.77 14.39 3.53
CA ASN A 77 -8.08 13.81 3.85
C ASN A 77 -8.18 13.50 5.35
N PRO A 78 -9.10 14.13 6.12
CA PRO A 78 -9.23 13.91 7.56
C PRO A 78 -9.54 12.45 7.92
N ASN A 79 -10.20 11.71 7.03
CA ASN A 79 -10.48 10.29 7.26
C ASN A 79 -9.22 9.40 7.21
N LEU A 80 -8.10 9.93 6.74
CA LEU A 80 -6.83 9.21 6.59
C LEU A 80 -5.76 9.72 7.56
N GLU A 81 -6.06 10.70 8.41
CA GLU A 81 -5.10 11.28 9.36
C GLU A 81 -4.46 10.21 10.26
N TYR A 82 -5.26 9.25 10.72
CA TYR A 82 -4.73 8.10 11.46
C TYR A 82 -3.71 7.30 10.65
N GLY A 83 -4.01 7.02 9.38
CA GLY A 83 -3.08 6.34 8.47
C GLY A 83 -1.81 7.15 8.22
N GLU A 84 -1.92 8.47 8.04
CA GLU A 84 -0.77 9.37 7.91
C GLU A 84 0.14 9.31 9.15
N ARG A 85 -0.45 9.34 10.35
CA ARG A 85 0.30 9.20 11.61
C ARG A 85 0.96 7.84 11.74
N MET A 86 0.25 6.76 11.39
CA MET A 86 0.78 5.40 11.48
C MET A 86 1.95 5.17 10.53
N LYS A 87 1.95 5.76 9.33
CA LYS A 87 3.10 5.71 8.42
C LYS A 87 4.38 6.20 9.09
N SER A 88 4.33 7.33 9.78
CA SER A 88 5.49 7.90 10.48
C SER A 88 5.96 7.04 11.65
N ILE A 89 5.02 6.47 12.42
CA ILE A 89 5.36 5.58 13.55
C ILE A 89 6.06 4.32 13.04
N LEU A 90 5.48 3.67 12.02
CA LEU A 90 6.04 2.46 11.43
C LEU A 90 7.40 2.72 10.78
N ALA A 91 7.58 3.85 10.08
CA ALA A 91 8.88 4.24 9.53
C ALA A 91 9.93 4.43 10.64
N GLY A 92 9.57 5.07 11.75
CA GLY A 92 10.45 5.23 12.91
C GLY A 92 10.84 3.90 13.56
N GLN A 93 9.89 2.97 13.70
CA GLN A 93 10.14 1.63 14.21
C GLN A 93 11.07 0.85 13.28
N PHE A 94 10.79 0.89 11.98
CA PHE A 94 11.62 0.26 10.96
C PHE A 94 13.07 0.76 11.00
N MET A 95 13.28 2.08 11.07
CA MET A 95 14.62 2.67 11.17
C MET A 95 15.35 2.18 12.42
N LYS A 96 14.67 2.17 13.57
CA LYS A 96 15.22 1.71 14.84
C LYS A 96 15.61 0.23 14.82
N GLU A 97 14.76 -0.62 14.27
CA GLU A 97 14.97 -2.07 14.21
C GLU A 97 16.12 -2.45 13.27
N ASN A 98 16.30 -1.70 12.18
CA ASN A 98 17.32 -1.96 11.18
C ASN A 98 18.61 -1.14 11.39
N MET A 99 18.66 -0.27 12.40
CA MET A 99 19.79 0.62 12.68
C MET A 99 20.20 1.49 11.47
N ILE A 100 19.20 1.96 10.73
CA ILE A 100 19.37 2.84 9.57
C ILE A 100 18.87 4.24 9.90
N ASP A 101 19.34 5.24 9.16
CA ASP A 101 18.85 6.61 9.28
C ASP A 101 17.79 6.97 8.22
N ALA A 102 17.38 8.24 8.22
CA ALA A 102 16.36 8.73 7.30
C ALA A 102 16.85 8.81 5.84
N GLU A 103 18.15 9.01 5.62
CA GLU A 103 18.75 9.05 4.29
C GLU A 103 18.82 7.64 3.70
N ASP A 104 19.20 6.65 4.50
CA ASP A 104 19.15 5.23 4.13
C ASP A 104 17.73 4.81 3.74
N LEU A 105 16.74 5.12 4.59
CA LEU A 105 15.34 4.79 4.32
C LEU A 105 14.84 5.48 3.05
N TYR A 106 15.21 6.74 2.84
CA TYR A 106 14.87 7.47 1.62
C TYR A 106 15.45 6.79 0.37
N ASN A 107 16.74 6.43 0.42
CA ASN A 107 17.42 5.77 -0.68
C ASN A 107 16.80 4.40 -1.01
N MET A 108 16.41 3.63 0.02
CA MET A 108 15.67 2.37 -0.15
C MET A 108 14.34 2.58 -0.89
N ILE A 109 13.53 3.55 -0.45
CA ILE A 109 12.25 3.88 -1.08
C ILE A 109 12.47 4.31 -2.54
N MET A 110 13.50 5.11 -2.81
CA MET A 110 13.82 5.57 -4.16
C MET A 110 14.25 4.43 -5.08
N ALA A 111 15.07 3.50 -4.60
CA ALA A 111 15.46 2.31 -5.36
C ALA A 111 14.24 1.42 -5.69
N ASP A 112 13.34 1.21 -4.73
CA ASP A 112 12.10 0.46 -4.97
C ASP A 112 11.17 1.19 -5.93
N LEU A 113 11.08 2.53 -5.86
CA LEU A 113 10.31 3.35 -6.81
C LEU A 113 10.86 3.27 -8.23
N GLU A 114 12.18 3.24 -8.41
CA GLU A 114 12.80 3.06 -9.72
C GLU A 114 12.46 1.69 -10.31
N LYS A 115 12.55 0.63 -9.50
CA LYS A 115 12.13 -0.71 -9.90
C LYS A 115 10.64 -0.75 -10.26
N LEU A 116 9.79 -0.10 -9.48
CA LEU A 116 8.35 -0.04 -9.73
C LEU A 116 8.02 0.64 -11.06
N LYS A 117 8.70 1.74 -11.39
CA LYS A 117 8.53 2.46 -12.68
C LYS A 117 8.79 1.55 -13.88
N MET A 118 9.73 0.61 -13.79
CA MET A 118 10.01 -0.33 -14.89
C MET A 118 8.80 -1.18 -15.29
N TYR A 119 7.91 -1.50 -14.35
CA TYR A 119 6.71 -2.30 -14.65
C TYR A 119 5.61 -1.50 -15.36
N TYR A 120 5.51 -0.19 -15.11
CA TYR A 120 4.50 0.66 -15.73
C TYR A 120 4.87 1.15 -17.14
N VAL A 121 6.15 1.11 -17.52
CA VAL A 121 6.62 1.49 -18.87
C VAL A 121 6.51 0.32 -19.86
N LYS A 122 6.32 -0.91 -19.36
CA LYS A 122 6.31 -2.13 -20.17
C LYS A 122 4.91 -2.59 -20.61
N MET A 123 3.89 -1.76 -20.41
CA MET A 123 2.51 -1.95 -20.92
C MET A 123 2.28 -1.05 -22.12
#